data_AF-A0A7L7Z040-F1
#
_entry.id   AF-A0A7L7Z040-F1
#
_cell.length_a   1.000
_cell.length_b   1.000
_cell.length_c   1.000
_cell.angle_alpha   90.00
_cell.angle_beta   90.00
_cell.angle_gamma   90.00
#
_symmetry.space_group_name_H-M   'P 1'
#
loop_
_entity.id
_entity.type
_entity.pdbx_description
1 polymer ?
#
loop_
_entity_poly.entity_id
_entity_poly.type
_entity_poly.pdbx_seq_one_letter_code
_entity_poly.pdbx_strand_id
1 'polypeptide(L)'
;MTSAVIPAVLIAAGMTAAVTAGLGYLTRFSMFDALYGEIDTSLYLRITAMTSVEMTAILLGLASALIGLVVAVTRAVGLRRPRARQARRGGDRRE
;
A
#
# COMPACT_ATOMS: atom_id res chain seq x y z
N MET A 1 15.69 7.21 -16.66
CA MET A 1 14.31 6.66 -16.61
C MET A 1 14.06 5.73 -15.42
N THR A 2 15.05 5.30 -14.64
CA THR A 2 14.91 4.32 -13.54
C THR A 2 14.33 4.87 -12.22
N SER A 3 14.40 6.19 -12.01
CA SER A 3 14.02 6.83 -10.74
C SER A 3 12.53 6.65 -10.38
N ALA A 4 11.59 6.84 -11.32
CA ALA A 4 10.16 6.75 -11.00
C ALA A 4 9.61 5.32 -10.86
N VAL A 5 10.35 4.32 -11.36
CA VAL A 5 9.87 2.92 -11.42
C VAL A 5 9.83 2.28 -10.04
N ILE A 6 10.86 2.50 -9.22
CA ILE A 6 10.97 1.90 -7.88
C ILE A 6 9.78 2.25 -6.96
N PRO A 7 9.39 3.53 -6.76
CA PRO A 7 8.25 3.85 -5.91
C PRO A 7 6.93 3.31 -6.49
N ALA A 8 6.77 3.33 -7.81
CA ALA A 8 5.58 2.79 -8.47
C ALA A 8 5.44 1.28 -8.26
N VAL A 9 6.54 0.52 -8.39
CA VAL A 9 6.58 -0.93 -8.14
C VAL A 9 6.29 -1.24 -6.68
N LEU A 10 6.87 -0.48 -5.73
CA LEU A 10 6.61 -0.67 -4.30
C LEU A 10 5.13 -0.45 -3.94
N ILE A 11 4.51 0.61 -4.50
CA ILE A 11 3.08 0.89 -4.29
C ILE A 11 2.24 -0.21 -4.92
N ALA A 12 2.48 -0.57 -6.18
CA ALA A 12 1.68 -1.56 -6.89
C ALA A 12 1.79 -2.95 -6.25
N ALA A 13 3.01 -3.41 -5.96
CA ALA A 13 3.23 -4.71 -5.32
C ALA A 13 2.65 -4.75 -3.90
N GLY A 14 2.86 -3.68 -3.11
CA GLY A 14 2.35 -3.58 -1.75
C GLY A 14 0.82 -3.60 -1.70
N MET A 15 0.17 -2.79 -2.54
CA MET A 15 -1.28 -2.76 -2.64
C MET A 15 -1.85 -4.07 -3.16
N THR A 16 -1.22 -4.69 -4.17
CA THR A 16 -1.67 -5.98 -4.70
C THR A 16 -1.62 -7.07 -3.63
N ALA A 17 -0.53 -7.14 -2.86
CA ALA A 17 -0.41 -8.10 -1.76
C ALA A 17 -1.49 -7.89 -0.69
N ALA A 18 -1.69 -6.65 -0.24
CA ALA A 18 -2.68 -6.33 0.79
C ALA A 18 -4.12 -6.58 0.33
N VAL A 19 -4.46 -6.19 -0.90
CA VAL A 19 -5.80 -6.41 -1.47
C VAL A 19 -6.06 -7.89 -1.70
N THR A 20 -5.08 -8.64 -2.24
CA THR A 20 -5.24 -10.08 -2.49
C THR A 20 -5.48 -10.83 -1.18
N ALA A 21 -4.70 -10.52 -0.14
CA ALA A 21 -4.86 -11.13 1.18
C ALA A 21 -6.19 -10.74 1.84
N GLY A 22 -6.58 -9.45 1.77
CA GLY A 22 -7.84 -8.97 2.31
C GLY A 22 -9.06 -9.59 1.62
N LEU A 23 -9.03 -9.68 0.28
CA LEU A 23 -10.09 -10.34 -0.48
C LEU A 23 -10.14 -11.84 -0.23
N GLY A 24 -8.98 -12.51 -0.09
CA GLY A 24 -8.92 -13.92 0.28
C GLY A 24 -9.59 -14.18 1.63
N TYR A 25 -9.27 -13.34 2.62
CA TYR A 25 -9.90 -13.37 3.94
C TYR A 25 -11.42 -13.17 3.86
N LEU A 26 -11.88 -12.12 3.17
CA LEU A 26 -13.31 -11.81 3.03
C LEU A 26 -14.08 -12.91 2.30
N THR A 27 -13.47 -13.50 1.26
CA THR A 27 -14.07 -14.61 0.52
C THR A 27 -14.21 -15.84 1.42
N ARG A 28 -13.18 -16.17 2.22
CA ARG A 28 -13.28 -17.24 3.21
C ARG A 28 -14.38 -16.93 4.21
N PHE A 29 -14.35 -15.75 4.82
CA PHE A 29 -15.35 -15.34 5.79
C PHE A 29 -16.78 -15.47 5.23
N SER A 30 -17.03 -14.93 4.03
CA SER A 30 -18.34 -15.00 3.37
C SER A 30 -18.79 -16.42 3.05
N MET A 31 -17.87 -17.34 2.75
CA MET A 31 -18.21 -18.74 2.47
C MET A 31 -18.64 -19.48 3.74
N PHE A 32 -18.08 -19.11 4.90
CA PHE A 32 -18.34 -19.77 6.17
C PHE A 32 -19.38 -19.04 7.04
N ASP A 33 -19.80 -17.83 6.68
CA ASP A 33 -20.78 -17.03 7.44
C ASP A 33 -22.11 -17.76 7.67
N ALA A 34 -22.54 -18.58 6.70
CA ALA A 34 -23.75 -19.41 6.81
C ALA A 34 -23.69 -20.47 7.93
N LEU A 35 -22.49 -20.81 8.42
CA LEU A 35 -22.31 -21.77 9.53
C LEU A 35 -22.41 -21.10 10.90
N TYR A 36 -22.58 -19.77 10.95
CA TYR A 36 -22.72 -19.04 12.20
C TYR A 36 -23.97 -19.50 12.95
N GLY A 37 -23.79 -20.10 14.12
CA GLY A 37 -24.88 -20.66 14.94
C GLY A 37 -25.26 -22.11 14.61
N GLU A 38 -24.74 -22.69 13.52
CA GLU A 38 -24.94 -24.11 13.20
C GLU A 38 -23.84 -25.03 13.74
N ILE A 39 -22.63 -24.48 13.93
CA ILE A 39 -21.48 -25.21 14.48
C ILE A 39 -21.00 -24.61 15.80
N ASP A 40 -20.16 -25.37 16.51
CA ASP A 40 -19.47 -24.89 17.71
C ASP A 40 -18.76 -23.56 17.41
N THR A 41 -19.01 -22.56 18.25
CA THR A 41 -18.47 -21.21 18.12
C THR A 41 -16.94 -21.19 18.06
N SER A 42 -16.28 -22.08 18.82
CA SER A 42 -14.82 -22.19 18.82
C SER A 42 -14.27 -22.66 17.46
N LEU A 43 -14.98 -23.57 16.79
CA LEU A 43 -14.63 -24.11 15.50
C LEU A 43 -14.90 -23.10 14.39
N TYR A 44 -16.04 -22.40 14.46
CA TYR A 44 -16.36 -21.28 13.58
C TYR A 44 -15.27 -20.20 13.60
N LEU A 45 -14.88 -19.75 14.79
CA LEU A 45 -13.84 -18.73 14.96
C LEU A 45 -12.50 -19.19 14.43
N ARG A 46 -12.15 -20.47 14.56
CA ARG A 46 -10.87 -21.00 14.07
C ARG A 46 -10.77 -21.04 12.55
N ILE A 47 -11.89 -21.24 11.85
CA ILE A 47 -11.96 -21.26 10.38
C ILE A 47 -12.03 -19.83 9.82
N THR A 48 -12.83 -18.97 10.45
CA THR A 48 -13.03 -17.58 10.01
C THR A 48 -11.94 -16.64 10.46
N ALA A 49 -11.13 -17.02 11.46
CA ALA A 49 -9.98 -16.23 11.91
C ALA A 49 -9.04 -15.89 10.76
N MET A 50 -8.56 -14.66 10.75
CA MET A 50 -7.54 -14.21 9.81
C MET A 50 -6.26 -15.01 10.03
N THR A 51 -5.72 -15.59 8.97
CA THR A 51 -4.48 -16.37 9.05
C THR A 51 -3.30 -15.43 9.27
N SER A 52 -2.24 -15.95 9.90
CA SER A 52 -0.98 -15.23 10.06
C SER A 52 -0.39 -14.80 8.72
N VAL A 53 -0.58 -15.59 7.67
CA VAL A 53 -0.14 -15.28 6.30
C VAL A 53 -0.90 -14.09 5.73
N GLU A 54 -2.23 -14.08 5.82
CA GLU A 54 -3.05 -12.94 5.37
C GLU A 54 -2.67 -11.67 6.13
N MET A 55 -2.54 -11.76 7.45
CA MET A 55 -2.17 -10.61 8.29
C MET A 55 -0.79 -10.07 7.91
N THR A 56 0.19 -10.95 7.72
CA THR A 56 1.55 -10.57 7.31
C THR A 56 1.56 -9.93 5.93
N ALA A 57 0.82 -10.49 4.97
CA ALA A 57 0.71 -9.96 3.62
C ALA A 57 0.05 -8.57 3.60
N ILE A 58 -0.97 -8.34 4.42
CA ILE A 58 -1.59 -7.01 4.56
C ILE A 58 -0.60 -6.02 5.18
N LEU A 59 0.04 -6.37 6.29
CA LEU A 59 0.95 -5.45 6.99
C LEU A 59 2.17 -5.09 6.13
N LEU A 60 2.83 -6.08 5.53
CA LEU A 60 3.98 -5.84 4.64
C LEU A 60 3.55 -5.15 3.34
N GLY A 61 2.38 -5.49 2.81
CA GLY A 61 1.82 -4.84 1.64
C GLY A 61 1.58 -3.34 1.87
N LEU A 62 0.94 -2.99 2.98
CA LEU A 62 0.71 -1.59 3.35
C LEU A 62 2.02 -0.86 3.68
N ALA A 63 2.94 -1.50 4.40
CA ALA A 63 4.24 -0.91 4.73
C ALA A 63 5.06 -0.59 3.47
N SER A 64 5.14 -1.53 2.52
CA SER A 64 5.85 -1.31 1.25
C SER A 64 5.19 -0.22 0.40
N ALA A 65 3.86 -0.15 0.36
CA ALA A 65 3.14 0.90 -0.35
C ALA A 65 3.40 2.29 0.27
N LEU A 66 3.42 2.39 1.60
CA LEU A 66 3.75 3.62 2.32
C LEU A 66 5.19 4.07 2.04
N ILE A 67 6.15 3.15 2.05
CA ILE A 67 7.55 3.47 1.69
C ILE A 67 7.62 4.01 0.26
N GLY A 68 6.95 3.35 -0.70
CA GLY A 68 6.89 3.80 -2.08
C GLY A 68 6.28 5.20 -2.21
N LEU A 69 5.21 5.49 -1.46
CA LEU A 69 4.57 6.80 -1.42
C LEU A 69 5.50 7.89 -0.87
N VAL A 70 6.17 7.63 0.26
CA VAL A 70 7.12 8.59 0.86
C VAL A 70 8.26 8.91 -0.11
N VAL A 71 8.81 7.90 -0.79
CA VAL A 71 9.87 8.10 -1.80
C VAL A 71 9.35 8.90 -2.99
N ALA A 72 8.12 8.66 -3.45
CA ALA A 72 7.51 9.43 -4.53
C ALA A 72 7.33 10.91 -4.16
N VAL A 73 6.78 11.17 -2.96
CA VAL A 73 6.51 12.53 -2.47
C VAL A 73 7.81 13.31 -2.23
N THR A 74 8.78 12.72 -1.54
CA THR A 74 10.08 13.36 -1.28
C THR A 74 10.77 13.76 -2.57
N ARG A 75 10.69 12.95 -3.62
CA ARG A 75 11.21 13.29 -4.96
C ARG A 75 10.41 14.40 -5.64
N ALA A 76 9.08 14.34 -5.60
CA ALA A 76 8.24 15.38 -6.17
C ALA A 76 8.53 16.76 -5.53
N VAL A 77 8.70 16.81 -4.21
CA VAL A 77 9.06 18.03 -3.47
C VAL A 77 10.51 18.45 -3.78
N GLY A 78 11.44 17.49 -3.81
CA GLY A 78 12.85 17.74 -4.14
C GLY A 78 13.05 18.34 -5.53
N LEU A 79 12.27 17.91 -6.54
CA LEU A 79 12.31 18.44 -7.91
C LEU A 79 11.66 19.82 -8.05
N ARG A 80 10.75 20.22 -7.14
CA ARG A 80 10.14 21.57 -7.14
C ARG A 80 11.12 22.66 -6.65
N ARG A 81 12.02 22.33 -5.72
CA ARG A 81 13.01 23.28 -5.16
C ARG A 81 14.02 23.87 -6.18
N PRO A 82 14.64 23.10 -7.10
CA PRO A 82 15.58 23.66 -8.07
C PRO A 82 14.91 24.57 -9.11
N ARG A 83 13.67 24.27 -9.53
CA ARG A 83 12.91 25.15 -10.46
C ARG A 83 12.59 26.51 -9.84
N ALA A 84 12.24 26.56 -8.56
CA ALA A 84 12.03 27.82 -7.84
C ALA A 84 13.33 28.66 -7.72
N ARG A 85 14.49 28.01 -7.55
CA ARG A 85 15.80 28.70 -7.52
C ARG A 85 16.25 29.19 -8.90
N GLN A 86 15.99 28.45 -9.98
CA GLN A 86 16.31 28.90 -11.34
C GLN A 86 15.42 30.05 -11.80
N ALA A 87 14.12 30.03 -11.46
CA ALA A 87 13.20 31.14 -11.76
C ALA A 87 13.64 32.46 -11.09
N ARG A 88 14.15 32.41 -9.84
CA ARG A 88 14.68 33.61 -9.15
C ARG A 88 15.98 34.16 -9.75
N ARG A 89 16.85 33.32 -10.33
CA ARG A 89 18.11 33.78 -10.95
C ARG A 89 17.95 34.31 -12.38
N GLY A 90 16.89 33.94 -13.08
CA GLY A 90 16.59 34.41 -14.44
C GLY A 90 15.82 35.73 -14.50
N GLY A 91 15.17 36.14 -13.41
CA GLY A 91 14.39 37.39 -13.33
C GLY A 91 15.22 38.65 -13.12
N ASP A 92 16.48 38.52 -12.70
CA ASP A 92 17.32 39.63 -12.23
C ASP A 92 18.23 40.26 -13.31
N ARG A 93 17.97 39.97 -14.61
CA ARG A 93 18.80 40.44 -15.74
C ARG A 93 18.04 41.31 -16.75
N ARG A 94 17.00 42.01 -16.31
CA ARG A 94 16.21 42.88 -17.19
C ARG A 94 15.84 44.21 -16.54
N GLU A 95 16.79 44.96 -16.00
CA GLU A 95 16.67 46.43 -15.86
C GLU A 95 18.05 47.07 -16.04
#